data_AF-A0A496UFU5-F1
#
_entry.id   AF-A0A496UFU5-F1
#
_cell.length_a   1.000
_cell.length_b   1.000
_cell.length_c   1.000
_cell.angle_alpha   90.00
_cell.angle_beta   90.00
_cell.angle_gamma   90.00
#
_symmetry.space_group_name_H-M   'P 1'
#
loop_
_entity.id
_entity.type
_entity.pdbx_description
1 polymer ?
#
loop_
_entity_poly.entity_id
_entity_poly.type
_entity_poly.pdbx_seq_one_letter_code
_entity_poly.pdbx_strand_id
1 'polypeptide(L)'
;MFAIIPSNWKFDLKGLAEVWRRSDDSLENHEMVRSNLLKGERLFLIGTEGVSDSDRYIVAVDHIALFGSSPLTGPNRDVLGPRFPSLMGMYIAPDGEWEKGVVGRVPDWKLATPAELRLFGSGTLVSEGIDEAEIAGHGGAKVVLLVRSHGWESINTEPPPVRELASAALNLYNLKFTRGGEEQ
;
A
#
# COMPACT_ATOMS: atom_id res chain seq x y z
N MET A 1 1.63 13.05 6.16
CA MET A 1 1.23 11.82 5.46
C MET A 1 1.44 12.06 3.98
N PHE A 2 2.06 11.08 3.32
CA PHE A 2 2.23 11.09 1.88
C PHE A 2 1.33 10.03 1.25
N ALA A 3 0.71 10.33 0.11
CA ALA A 3 -0.13 9.40 -0.61
C ALA A 3 0.42 9.18 -2.03
N ILE A 4 0.60 7.93 -2.44
CA ILE A 4 0.87 7.54 -3.82
C ILE A 4 -0.30 6.71 -4.33
N ILE A 5 -0.99 7.20 -5.34
CA ILE A 5 -2.21 6.57 -5.86
C ILE A 5 -2.19 6.48 -7.39
N PRO A 6 -2.95 5.55 -8.00
CA PRO A 6 -3.03 5.42 -9.44
C PRO A 6 -3.39 6.75 -10.13
N SER A 7 -2.84 6.96 -11.32
CA SER A 7 -3.02 8.21 -12.09
C SER A 7 -4.48 8.44 -12.49
N ASN A 8 -5.25 7.36 -12.69
CA ASN A 8 -6.67 7.38 -13.02
C ASN A 8 -7.59 7.70 -11.82
N TRP A 9 -7.11 7.64 -10.57
CA TRP A 9 -7.92 7.92 -9.37
C TRP A 9 -8.10 9.43 -9.15
N LYS A 10 -9.00 10.11 -9.84
CA LYS A 10 -9.14 11.59 -9.75
C LYS A 10 -9.67 12.08 -8.39
N PHE A 11 -8.78 12.30 -7.43
CA PHE A 11 -9.06 12.75 -6.06
C PHE A 11 -8.03 13.77 -5.55
N ASP A 12 -8.43 14.58 -4.58
CA ASP A 12 -7.54 15.49 -3.86
C ASP A 12 -7.67 15.23 -2.35
N LEU A 13 -6.53 15.16 -1.67
CA LEU A 13 -6.42 15.00 -0.22
C LEU A 13 -5.94 16.29 0.46
N LYS A 14 -6.28 17.46 -0.11
CA LYS A 14 -5.96 18.77 0.47
C LYS A 14 -6.28 18.82 1.96
N GLY A 15 -5.24 19.08 2.75
CA GLY A 15 -5.30 19.16 4.22
C GLY A 15 -5.11 17.83 4.95
N LEU A 16 -5.01 16.70 4.24
CA LEU A 16 -4.78 15.37 4.81
C LEU A 16 -3.43 14.76 4.37
N ALA A 17 -3.09 14.88 3.08
CA ALA A 17 -1.84 14.35 2.54
C ALA A 17 -1.34 15.12 1.31
N GLU A 18 -0.02 15.09 1.10
CA GLU A 18 0.56 15.34 -0.21
C GLU A 18 0.27 14.14 -1.12
N VAL A 19 -0.22 14.38 -2.33
CA VAL A 19 -0.64 13.32 -3.26
C VAL A 19 0.30 13.27 -4.46
N TRP A 20 0.93 12.12 -4.65
CA TRP A 20 1.66 11.75 -5.85
C TRP A 20 0.82 10.80 -6.72
N ARG A 21 0.88 11.04 -8.03
CA ARG A 21 0.26 10.20 -9.04
C ARG A 21 1.28 9.21 -9.54
N ARG A 22 1.03 7.93 -9.28
CA ARG A 22 1.86 6.83 -9.76
C ARG A 22 2.09 6.98 -11.26
N SER A 23 3.36 6.99 -11.66
CA SER A 23 3.78 6.95 -13.06
C SER A 23 4.02 5.49 -13.47
N ASP A 24 4.15 5.25 -14.78
CA ASP A 24 4.50 3.92 -15.30
C ASP A 24 5.97 3.56 -15.03
N ASP A 25 6.79 4.50 -14.54
CA ASP A 25 8.17 4.25 -14.13
C ASP A 25 8.25 3.91 -12.64
N SER A 26 8.38 2.63 -12.34
CA SER A 26 8.55 2.13 -10.97
C SER A 26 9.72 2.79 -10.21
N LEU A 27 10.82 3.15 -10.88
CA LEU A 27 11.97 3.76 -10.20
C LEU A 27 11.65 5.17 -9.71
N GLU A 28 10.87 5.93 -10.49
CA GLU A 28 10.39 7.25 -10.08
C GLU A 28 9.48 7.14 -8.85
N ASN A 29 8.55 6.19 -8.86
CA ASN A 29 7.66 5.93 -7.72
C ASN A 29 8.46 5.57 -6.45
N HIS A 30 9.46 4.70 -6.59
CA HIS A 30 10.34 4.30 -5.49
C HIS A 30 11.12 5.49 -4.92
N GLU A 31 11.70 6.34 -5.77
CA GLU A 31 12.42 7.54 -5.32
C GLU A 31 11.49 8.55 -4.65
N MET A 32 10.21 8.62 -5.04
CA MET A 32 9.22 9.44 -4.34
C MET A 32 8.93 8.97 -2.93
N VAL A 33 8.85 7.66 -2.70
CA VAL A 33 8.75 7.14 -1.33
C VAL A 33 10.02 7.47 -0.54
N ARG A 34 11.20 7.21 -1.10
CA ARG A 34 12.50 7.48 -0.43
C ARG A 34 12.68 8.96 -0.09
N SER A 35 12.35 9.86 -1.01
CA SER A 35 12.45 11.30 -0.80
C SER A 35 11.55 11.77 0.34
N ASN A 36 10.31 11.28 0.41
CA ASN A 36 9.40 11.65 1.49
C ASN A 36 9.80 11.04 2.84
N LEU A 37 10.37 9.84 2.87
CA LEU A 37 11.00 9.30 4.08
C LEU A 37 12.10 10.22 4.63
N LEU A 38 12.96 10.74 3.75
CA LEU A 38 14.04 11.69 4.11
C LEU A 38 13.50 13.03 4.60
N LYS A 39 12.34 13.48 4.11
CA LYS A 39 11.63 14.66 4.63
C LYS A 39 10.99 14.43 6.00
N GLY A 40 11.01 13.20 6.51
CA GLY A 40 10.47 12.85 7.82
C GLY A 40 9.05 12.28 7.78
N GLU A 41 8.50 11.94 6.61
CA GLU A 41 7.19 11.30 6.55
C GLU A 41 7.22 9.89 7.15
N ARG A 42 6.19 9.58 7.94
CA ARG A 42 6.08 8.31 8.69
C ARG A 42 4.74 7.60 8.52
N LEU A 43 3.84 8.17 7.72
CA LEU A 43 2.58 7.55 7.34
C LEU A 43 2.39 7.68 5.82
N PHE A 44 2.19 6.54 5.17
CA PHE A 44 2.02 6.43 3.73
C PHE A 44 0.67 5.81 3.41
N LEU A 45 -0.08 6.44 2.50
CA LEU A 45 -1.25 5.84 1.86
C LEU A 45 -0.86 5.42 0.45
N ILE A 46 -1.00 4.14 0.14
CA ILE A 46 -0.68 3.58 -1.16
C ILE A 46 -1.97 3.07 -1.78
N GLY A 47 -2.36 3.60 -2.93
CA GLY A 47 -3.44 3.08 -3.74
C GLY A 47 -2.89 2.17 -4.84
N THR A 48 -3.62 1.10 -5.14
CA THR A 48 -3.30 0.21 -6.26
C THR A 48 -4.56 -0.46 -6.81
N GLU A 49 -4.43 -1.05 -8.00
CA GLU A 49 -5.45 -1.88 -8.63
C GLU A 49 -5.12 -3.35 -8.41
N GLY A 50 -6.14 -4.20 -8.36
CA GLY A 50 -5.95 -5.64 -8.24
C GLY A 50 -7.15 -6.45 -8.70
N VAL A 51 -7.05 -7.77 -8.58
CA VAL A 51 -8.13 -8.70 -8.90
C VAL A 51 -8.48 -9.59 -7.71
N SER A 52 -9.77 -9.87 -7.57
CA SER A 52 -10.31 -10.79 -6.58
C SER A 52 -11.58 -11.49 -7.07
N ASP A 53 -12.25 -12.25 -6.20
CA ASP A 53 -13.49 -12.95 -6.55
C ASP A 53 -14.70 -12.02 -6.75
N SER A 54 -14.62 -10.77 -6.29
CA SER A 54 -15.68 -9.76 -6.45
C SER A 54 -15.12 -8.34 -6.54
N ASP A 55 -15.94 -7.40 -7.00
CA ASP A 55 -15.62 -5.98 -6.95
C ASP A 55 -15.71 -5.47 -5.51
N ARG A 56 -14.60 -4.95 -4.99
CA ARG A 56 -14.51 -4.44 -3.61
C ARG A 56 -13.28 -3.58 -3.40
N TYR A 57 -13.20 -2.99 -2.21
CA TYR A 57 -12.01 -2.36 -1.69
C TYR A 57 -11.42 -3.22 -0.58
N ILE A 58 -10.11 -3.47 -0.65
CA ILE A 58 -9.37 -4.18 0.40
C ILE A 58 -8.28 -3.25 0.93
N VAL A 59 -8.19 -3.14 2.25
CA VAL A 59 -7.04 -2.58 2.94
C VAL A 59 -6.14 -3.71 3.41
N ALA A 60 -4.86 -3.65 3.03
CA ALA A 60 -3.90 -4.69 3.38
C ALA A 60 -3.67 -4.76 4.89
N VAL A 61 -3.72 -5.97 5.44
CA VAL A 61 -3.21 -6.27 6.79
C VAL A 61 -1.85 -6.96 6.74
N ASP A 62 -1.56 -7.62 5.62
CA ASP A 62 -0.28 -8.25 5.32
C ASP A 62 -0.10 -8.40 3.80
N HIS A 63 1.07 -8.83 3.35
CA HIS A 63 1.34 -9.10 1.95
C HIS A 63 2.20 -10.34 1.70
N ILE A 64 2.08 -10.90 0.49
CA ILE A 64 2.91 -11.99 -0.01
C ILE A 64 3.63 -11.51 -1.27
N ALA A 65 4.96 -11.51 -1.27
CA ALA A 65 5.81 -11.00 -2.35
C ALA A 65 6.73 -12.08 -2.94
N LEU A 66 6.17 -13.05 -3.69
CA LEU A 66 6.96 -14.18 -4.23
C LEU A 66 7.62 -13.92 -5.59
N PHE A 67 7.11 -12.98 -6.39
CA PHE A 67 7.59 -12.75 -7.76
C PHE A 67 8.45 -11.51 -7.87
N GLY A 68 9.54 -11.55 -8.65
CA GLY A 68 10.41 -10.39 -8.87
C GLY A 68 11.40 -10.16 -7.72
N SER A 69 12.28 -9.18 -7.93
CA SER A 69 13.30 -8.79 -6.95
C SER A 69 12.72 -7.76 -5.97
N SER A 70 13.12 -7.81 -4.70
CA SER A 70 12.75 -6.75 -3.76
C SER A 70 13.40 -5.42 -4.16
N PRO A 71 12.70 -4.27 -4.02
CA PRO A 71 13.25 -2.93 -4.23
C PRO A 71 14.37 -2.55 -3.26
N LEU A 72 14.65 -3.38 -2.25
CA LEU A 72 15.74 -3.21 -1.29
C LEU A 72 17.03 -3.95 -1.72
N THR A 73 17.00 -4.62 -2.88
CA THR A 73 18.18 -5.27 -3.47
C THR A 73 19.23 -4.22 -3.85
N GLY A 74 20.51 -4.51 -3.59
CA GLY A 74 21.64 -3.61 -3.88
C GLY A 74 22.29 -3.05 -2.61
N PRO A 75 23.12 -2.00 -2.71
CA PRO A 75 23.74 -1.34 -1.56
C PRO A 75 22.71 -0.67 -0.64
N ASN A 76 22.87 -0.79 0.68
CA ASN A 76 21.99 -0.10 1.63
C ASN A 76 22.33 1.39 1.74
N ARG A 77 21.30 2.20 1.97
CA ARG A 77 21.44 3.61 2.38
C ARG A 77 21.03 3.71 3.85
N ASP A 78 21.98 3.69 4.77
CA ASP A 78 21.72 3.65 6.22
C ASP A 78 20.88 4.84 6.71
N VAL A 79 20.92 5.97 6.00
CA VAL A 79 20.07 7.15 6.27
C VAL A 79 18.58 6.90 6.02
N LEU A 80 18.22 5.89 5.23
CA LEU A 80 16.83 5.53 4.96
C LEU A 80 16.33 4.47 5.94
N GLY A 81 17.15 3.47 6.28
CA GLY A 81 16.74 2.35 7.11
C GLY A 81 17.83 1.29 7.29
N PRO A 82 17.58 0.25 8.10
CA PRO A 82 18.53 -0.80 8.38
C PRO A 82 18.69 -1.74 7.19
N ARG A 83 19.87 -2.36 7.06
CA ARG A 83 20.16 -3.33 5.99
C ARG A 83 19.13 -4.47 5.89
N PHE A 84 18.62 -4.93 7.02
CA PHE A 84 17.66 -6.03 7.13
C PHE A 84 16.46 -5.54 7.95
N PRO A 85 15.49 -4.86 7.32
CA PRO A 85 14.33 -4.35 8.03
C PRO A 85 13.38 -5.49 8.43
N SER A 86 12.75 -5.35 9.59
CA SER A 86 11.52 -6.08 9.87
C SER A 86 10.36 -5.34 9.22
N LEU A 87 9.60 -6.01 8.34
CA LEU A 87 8.37 -5.47 7.75
C LEU A 87 7.12 -5.85 8.56
N MET A 88 7.29 -6.60 9.65
CA MET A 88 6.19 -7.00 10.53
C MET A 88 5.50 -5.77 11.12
N GLY A 89 4.18 -5.72 11.03
CA GLY A 89 3.38 -4.64 11.60
C GLY A 89 3.56 -3.28 10.93
N MET A 90 4.10 -3.22 9.69
CA MET A 90 4.18 -1.98 8.93
C MET A 90 2.80 -1.51 8.45
N TYR A 91 1.90 -2.45 8.13
CA TYR A 91 0.54 -2.12 7.72
C TYR A 91 -0.32 -1.70 8.91
N ILE A 92 -1.09 -0.64 8.73
CA ILE A 92 -2.18 -0.27 9.61
C ILE A 92 -3.47 -0.28 8.79
N ALA A 93 -4.49 -0.96 9.30
CA ALA A 93 -5.76 -1.13 8.61
C ALA A 93 -6.89 -0.54 9.48
N PRO A 94 -7.23 0.75 9.30
CA PRO A 94 -8.36 1.35 10.01
C PRO A 94 -9.68 0.70 9.62
N ASP A 95 -10.69 0.83 10.47
CA ASP A 95 -12.06 0.39 10.17
C ASP A 95 -12.76 1.37 9.21
N GLY A 96 -13.67 0.84 8.38
CA GLY A 96 -14.44 1.61 7.40
C GLY A 96 -15.19 0.70 6.42
N GLU A 97 -15.70 1.29 5.33
CA GLU A 97 -16.43 0.59 4.25
C GLU A 97 -15.46 -0.07 3.25
N TRP A 98 -14.58 -0.91 3.76
CA TRP A 98 -13.64 -1.73 2.99
C TRP A 98 -13.37 -3.04 3.74
N GLU A 99 -13.03 -4.09 3.01
CA GLU A 99 -12.56 -5.32 3.60
C GLU A 99 -11.10 -5.20 4.06
N LYS A 100 -10.68 -6.07 4.97
CA LYS A 100 -9.29 -6.20 5.40
C LYS A 100 -8.76 -7.55 4.98
N GLY A 101 -7.57 -7.61 4.40
CA GLY A 101 -7.06 -8.88 3.88
C GLY A 101 -5.58 -8.88 3.54
N VAL A 102 -5.07 -10.08 3.28
CA VAL A 102 -3.70 -10.27 2.77
C VAL A 102 -3.69 -9.94 1.27
N VAL A 103 -2.65 -9.25 0.82
CA VAL A 103 -2.47 -8.86 -0.59
C VAL A 103 -1.31 -9.65 -1.21
N GLY A 104 -1.56 -10.36 -2.32
CA GLY A 104 -0.51 -11.10 -3.03
C GLY A 104 0.06 -10.31 -4.21
N ARG A 105 1.38 -10.27 -4.37
CA ARG A 105 2.04 -9.76 -5.58
C ARG A 105 1.97 -10.80 -6.68
N VAL A 106 1.65 -10.37 -7.91
CA VAL A 106 1.79 -11.12 -9.16
C VAL A 106 2.40 -10.20 -10.22
N PRO A 107 3.03 -10.73 -11.29
CA PRO A 107 3.62 -9.88 -12.33
C PRO A 107 2.58 -8.95 -13.00
N ASP A 108 1.43 -9.50 -13.40
CA ASP A 108 0.30 -8.74 -13.96
C ASP A 108 -1.02 -9.28 -13.39
N TRP A 109 -1.70 -8.48 -12.56
CA TRP A 109 -2.97 -8.85 -11.97
C TRP A 109 -4.05 -9.10 -13.02
N LYS A 110 -3.97 -8.45 -14.20
CA LYS A 110 -4.93 -8.62 -15.30
C LYS A 110 -4.82 -9.98 -15.97
N LEU A 111 -3.66 -10.63 -15.84
CA LEU A 111 -3.38 -11.96 -16.38
C LEU A 111 -3.50 -13.06 -15.33
N ALA A 112 -3.71 -12.69 -14.07
CA ALA A 112 -3.86 -13.64 -12.99
C ALA A 112 -5.17 -14.44 -13.14
N THR A 113 -5.21 -15.57 -12.45
CA THR A 113 -6.31 -16.53 -12.50
C THR A 113 -6.89 -16.77 -11.11
N PRO A 114 -8.15 -17.23 -11.01
CA PRO A 114 -8.73 -17.66 -9.74
C PRO A 114 -7.91 -18.75 -9.02
N ALA A 115 -7.18 -19.57 -9.78
CA ALA A 115 -6.32 -20.60 -9.21
C ALA A 115 -5.12 -20.00 -8.46
N GLU A 116 -4.51 -18.94 -8.98
CA GLU A 116 -3.41 -18.25 -8.31
C GLU A 116 -3.90 -17.54 -7.04
N LEU A 117 -5.06 -16.87 -7.08
CA LEU A 117 -5.64 -16.24 -5.87
C LEU A 117 -5.83 -17.27 -4.75
N ARG A 118 -6.38 -18.45 -5.08
CA ARG A 118 -6.54 -19.56 -4.12
C ARG A 118 -5.21 -20.14 -3.66
N LEU A 119 -4.23 -20.27 -4.54
CA LEU A 119 -2.89 -20.75 -4.20
C LEU A 119 -2.22 -19.85 -3.16
N PHE A 120 -2.37 -18.54 -3.30
CA PHE A 120 -1.83 -17.57 -2.35
C PHE A 120 -2.59 -17.52 -1.03
N GLY A 121 -3.88 -17.87 -1.02
CA GLY A 121 -4.74 -17.64 0.14
C GLY A 121 -4.88 -16.16 0.48
N SER A 122 -4.68 -15.27 -0.50
CA SER A 122 -4.81 -13.82 -0.34
C SER A 122 -6.25 -13.37 -0.66
N GLY A 123 -6.63 -12.17 -0.20
CA GLY A 123 -7.92 -11.57 -0.51
C GLY A 123 -7.97 -10.92 -1.90
N THR A 124 -6.81 -10.51 -2.42
CA THR A 124 -6.63 -9.89 -3.74
C THR A 124 -5.21 -10.11 -4.24
N LEU A 125 -5.03 -10.01 -5.55
CA LEU A 125 -3.72 -9.99 -6.22
C LEU A 125 -3.46 -8.62 -6.85
N VAL A 126 -2.22 -8.13 -6.77
CA VAL A 126 -1.79 -6.82 -7.29
C VAL A 126 -0.47 -6.94 -8.03
N SER A 127 -0.21 -6.00 -8.94
CA SER A 127 1.08 -5.87 -9.63
C SER A 127 2.00 -4.83 -9.00
N GLU A 128 1.42 -3.85 -8.34
CA GLU A 128 2.10 -2.65 -7.86
C GLU A 128 1.63 -2.31 -6.44
N GLY A 129 2.35 -1.43 -5.75
CA GLY A 129 2.00 -0.95 -4.40
C GLY A 129 2.78 -1.64 -3.28
N ILE A 130 3.12 -2.92 -3.45
CA ILE A 130 3.90 -3.67 -2.45
C ILE A 130 5.33 -3.14 -2.36
N ASP A 131 5.99 -2.85 -3.49
CA ASP A 131 7.37 -2.36 -3.48
C ASP A 131 7.49 -1.01 -2.77
N GLU A 132 6.54 -0.09 -3.00
CA GLU A 132 6.47 1.17 -2.26
C GLU A 132 6.21 0.94 -0.77
N ALA A 133 5.38 -0.05 -0.42
CA ALA A 133 5.12 -0.41 0.97
C ALA A 133 6.37 -0.95 1.65
N GLU A 134 7.13 -1.83 0.99
CA GLU A 134 8.41 -2.36 1.49
C GLU A 134 9.44 -1.24 1.70
N ILE A 135 9.55 -0.28 0.75
CA ILE A 135 10.44 0.88 0.89
C ILE A 135 10.03 1.76 2.07
N ALA A 136 8.72 2.04 2.22
CA ALA A 136 8.20 2.82 3.34
C ALA A 136 8.45 2.13 4.69
N GLY A 137 8.17 0.82 4.76
CA GLY A 137 8.40 -0.01 5.94
C GLY A 137 9.87 -0.13 6.31
N HIS A 138 10.77 -0.25 5.32
CA HIS A 138 12.22 -0.18 5.53
C HIS A 138 12.64 1.11 6.24
N GLY A 139 11.98 2.25 5.95
CA GLY A 139 12.19 3.51 6.64
C GLY A 139 11.45 3.67 7.97
N GLY A 140 10.87 2.61 8.50
CA GLY A 140 10.12 2.61 9.77
C GLY A 140 8.77 3.33 9.69
N ALA A 141 8.26 3.63 8.49
CA ALA A 141 6.96 4.24 8.33
C ALA A 141 5.83 3.21 8.46
N LYS A 142 4.63 3.71 8.80
CA LYS A 142 3.40 2.94 8.71
C LYS A 142 2.75 3.13 7.36
N VAL A 143 2.12 2.06 6.87
CA VAL A 143 1.56 1.99 5.52
C VAL A 143 0.07 1.63 5.60
N VAL A 144 -0.74 2.31 4.81
CA VAL A 144 -2.09 1.88 4.47
C VAL A 144 -2.09 1.57 2.98
N LEU A 145 -2.27 0.29 2.61
CA LEU A 145 -2.35 -0.12 1.22
C LEU A 145 -3.81 -0.40 0.88
N LEU A 146 -4.40 0.47 0.05
CA LEU A 146 -5.75 0.34 -0.49
C LEU A 146 -5.70 -0.28 -1.88
N VAL A 147 -6.39 -1.39 -2.05
CA VAL A 147 -6.56 -2.07 -3.32
C VAL A 147 -8.00 -1.86 -3.80
N ARG A 148 -8.17 -1.31 -5.01
CA ARG A 148 -9.43 -1.46 -5.74
C ARG A 148 -9.39 -2.80 -6.46
N SER A 149 -10.13 -3.77 -5.94
CA SER A 149 -10.20 -5.11 -6.51
C SER A 149 -11.31 -5.18 -7.55
N HIS A 150 -10.97 -5.74 -8.70
CA HIS A 150 -11.87 -6.08 -9.79
C HIS A 150 -12.26 -7.56 -9.69
N GLY A 151 -13.52 -7.91 -9.95
CA GLY A 151 -13.94 -9.29 -10.13
C GLY A 151 -13.39 -9.89 -11.43
N TRP A 152 -13.25 -11.22 -11.51
CA TRP A 152 -12.68 -11.92 -12.69
C TRP A 152 -13.30 -11.55 -14.04
N GLU A 153 -14.58 -11.17 -14.03
CA GLU A 153 -15.35 -10.80 -15.23
C GLU A 153 -15.99 -9.41 -15.06
N SER A 154 -15.46 -8.59 -14.14
CA SER A 154 -15.99 -7.28 -13.82
C SER A 154 -14.89 -6.24 -13.71
N ILE A 155 -15.27 -4.98 -13.85
CA ILE A 155 -14.40 -3.84 -13.54
C ILE A 155 -15.11 -3.03 -12.47
N ASN A 156 -14.61 -3.10 -11.24
CA ASN A 156 -14.95 -2.15 -10.20
C ASN A 156 -14.78 -0.70 -10.67
N THR A 157 -15.90 0.01 -10.81
CA THR A 157 -15.97 1.42 -11.21
C THR A 157 -16.34 2.36 -10.06
N GLU A 158 -16.58 1.80 -8.87
CA GLU A 158 -16.92 2.60 -7.69
C GLU A 158 -15.80 3.60 -7.40
N PRO A 159 -16.11 4.84 -6.98
CA PRO A 159 -15.10 5.80 -6.55
C PRO A 159 -14.28 5.26 -5.36
N PRO A 160 -12.94 5.32 -5.37
CA PRO A 160 -12.14 4.86 -4.25
C PRO A 160 -12.34 5.76 -3.01
N PRO A 161 -12.53 5.16 -1.81
CA PRO A 161 -12.79 5.88 -0.56
C PRO A 161 -11.51 6.48 0.04
N VAL A 162 -10.70 7.15 -0.79
CA VAL A 162 -9.34 7.58 -0.43
C VAL A 162 -9.37 8.61 0.71
N ARG A 163 -10.37 9.50 0.72
CA ARG A 163 -10.47 10.57 1.73
C ARG A 163 -10.88 10.05 3.09
N GLU A 164 -11.89 9.18 3.10
CA GLU A 164 -12.40 8.48 4.26
C GLU A 164 -11.28 7.64 4.88
N LEU A 165 -10.58 6.87 4.05
CA LEU A 165 -9.45 6.06 4.47
C LEU A 165 -8.29 6.92 5.00
N ALA A 166 -7.93 8.00 4.32
CA ALA A 166 -6.88 8.92 4.75
C ALA A 166 -7.18 9.50 6.14
N SER A 167 -8.43 9.91 6.38
CA SER A 167 -8.85 10.43 7.69
C SER A 167 -8.79 9.35 8.76
N ALA A 168 -9.30 8.15 8.48
CA ALA A 168 -9.28 7.02 9.41
C ALA A 168 -7.85 6.56 9.74
N ALA A 169 -6.97 6.55 8.74
CA ALA A 169 -5.56 6.22 8.88
C ALA A 169 -4.83 7.22 9.79
N LEU A 170 -5.02 8.52 9.58
CA LEU A 170 -4.44 9.57 10.42
C LEU A 170 -4.91 9.45 11.88
N ASN A 171 -6.20 9.18 12.10
CA ASN A 171 -6.75 8.99 13.43
C ASN A 171 -6.12 7.77 14.13
N LEU A 172 -6.09 6.63 13.45
CA LEU A 172 -5.47 5.41 13.97
C LEU A 172 -3.97 5.59 14.25
N TYR A 173 -3.26 6.24 13.33
CA TYR A 173 -1.84 6.51 13.48
C TYR A 173 -1.55 7.39 14.70
N ASN A 174 -2.33 8.47 14.86
CA ASN A 174 -2.15 9.38 15.99
C ASN A 174 -2.50 8.72 17.33
N LEU A 175 -3.52 7.86 17.35
CA LEU A 175 -3.91 7.11 18.53
C LEU A 175 -2.81 6.14 18.97
N LYS A 176 -2.21 5.39 18.04
CA LYS A 176 -1.27 4.31 18.36
C LYS A 176 0.19 4.75 18.45
N PHE A 177 0.63 5.75 17.69
CA PHE A 177 2.07 5.99 17.47
C PHE A 177 2.56 7.40 17.84
N THR A 178 1.67 8.37 18.09
CA THR A 178 2.10 9.74 18.43
C THR A 178 1.69 10.20 19.82
N ARG A 179 0.57 9.69 20.36
CA ARG A 179 0.04 10.10 21.68
C ARG A 179 0.51 9.24 22.87
N GLY A 180 1.62 8.51 22.73
CA GLY A 180 2.13 7.63 23.78
C GLY A 180 1.27 6.38 24.00
N GLY A 181 0.63 5.87 22.93
CA GLY A 181 -0.10 4.62 22.96
C GLY A 181 0.83 3.48 23.36
N GLU A 182 0.47 2.77 24.43
CA GLU A 182 1.15 1.54 24.84
C GLU A 182 1.21 0.58 23.65
N GLU A 183 2.42 0.11 23.33
CA GLU A 183 2.61 -1.05 22.48
C GLU A 183 1.85 -2.22 23.14
N GLN A 184 0.70 -2.59 22.57
CA GLN A 184 0.02 -3.85 22.87
C GLN A 184 0.57 -4.96 21.99
#